data_AF-A0A1M6ZSH6-F1
#
_entry.id   AF-A0A1M6ZSH6-F1
#
_cell.length_a   1.000
_cell.length_b   1.000
_cell.length_c   1.000
_cell.angle_alpha   90.00
_cell.angle_beta   90.00
_cell.angle_gamma   90.00
#
_symmetry.space_group_name_H-M   'P 1'
#
loop_
_entity.id
_entity.type
_entity.pdbx_description
1 polymer ?
#
loop_
_entity_poly.entity_id
_entity_poly.type
_entity_poly.pdbx_seq_one_letter_code
_entity_poly.pdbx_strand_id
1 'polypeptide(L)'
;MFSVIVSIIAGAIGYLIVTFHFQPILRFRAVRFQIISDLVFYANAINAENLNVEMQKRVEERRVANRRHSADLAGIYCELPVYYKYYLSRRGMDIERAIKVLIGLSNTLEFEPANKAIDNINRCLRIKPFD
;
A
#
# COMPACT_ATOMS: atom_id res chain seq x y z
N MET A 1 -35.42 15.13 27.61
CA MET A 1 -34.29 14.33 28.14
C MET A 1 -34.00 13.11 27.28
N PHE A 2 -35.00 12.30 26.93
CA PHE A 2 -34.83 11.13 26.04
C PHE A 2 -34.21 11.46 24.66
N SER A 3 -34.68 12.53 23.99
CA SER A 3 -34.13 12.97 22.70
C SER A 3 -32.64 13.33 22.75
N VAL A 4 -32.19 13.94 23.86
CA VAL A 4 -30.79 14.31 24.08
C VAL A 4 -29.91 13.07 24.23
N ILE A 5 -30.40 12.05 24.93
CA ILE A 5 -29.68 10.77 25.11
C ILE A 5 -29.57 10.06 23.76
N VAL A 6 -30.65 10.00 22.98
CA VAL A 6 -30.65 9.39 21.64
C VAL A 6 -29.67 10.12 20.71
N SER A 7 -29.63 11.45 20.72
CA SER A 7 -28.69 12.20 19.89
C SER A 7 -27.23 11.98 20.28
N ILE A 8 -26.92 11.87 21.57
CA ILE A 8 -25.57 11.59 22.06
C ILE A 8 -25.14 10.18 21.63
N ILE A 9 -26.00 9.18 21.80
CA ILE A 9 -25.73 7.79 21.39
C ILE A 9 -25.53 7.72 19.87
N ALA A 10 -26.40 8.36 19.09
CA ALA A 10 -26.27 8.39 17.64
C ALA A 10 -24.95 9.05 17.18
N GLY A 11 -24.56 10.17 17.82
CA GLY A 11 -23.29 10.82 17.55
C GLY A 11 -22.07 9.95 17.90
N ALA A 12 -22.10 9.27 19.04
CA ALA A 12 -21.06 8.35 19.46
C ALA A 12 -20.90 7.16 18.50
N ILE A 13 -22.03 6.54 18.11
CA ILE A 13 -22.03 5.44 17.13
C ILE A 13 -21.48 5.94 15.78
N GLY A 14 -21.91 7.12 15.32
CA GLY A 14 -21.39 7.72 14.08
C GLY A 14 -19.87 7.92 14.12
N TYR A 15 -19.36 8.45 15.23
CA TYR A 15 -17.92 8.64 15.44
C TYR A 15 -17.15 7.31 15.41
N LEU A 16 -17.67 6.27 16.07
CA LEU A 16 -17.06 4.93 16.07
C LEU A 16 -17.03 4.34 14.65
N ILE A 17 -18.12 4.45 13.90
CA ILE A 17 -18.19 3.97 12.51
C ILE A 17 -17.14 4.69 11.65
N VAL A 18 -17.07 6.02 11.71
CA VAL A 18 -16.10 6.78 10.91
C VAL A 18 -14.66 6.42 11.29
N THR A 19 -14.36 6.32 12.59
CA THR A 19 -13.01 6.10 13.10
C THR A 19 -12.52 4.68 12.84
N PHE A 20 -13.34 3.67 13.06
CA PHE A 20 -12.92 2.26 12.97
C PHE A 20 -13.19 1.62 11.60
N HIS A 21 -14.09 2.19 10.78
CA HIS A 21 -14.39 1.64 9.46
C HIS A 21 -13.85 2.52 8.33
N PHE A 22 -14.22 3.80 8.30
CA PHE A 22 -13.90 4.64 7.16
C PHE A 22 -12.43 5.06 7.13
N GLN A 23 -11.86 5.50 8.26
CA GLN A 23 -10.46 5.95 8.29
C GLN A 23 -9.45 4.86 7.87
N PRO A 24 -9.50 3.60 8.38
CA PRO A 24 -8.56 2.56 7.95
C PRO A 24 -8.67 2.25 6.46
N ILE A 25 -9.90 2.24 5.91
CA ILE A 25 -10.14 1.99 4.48
C ILE A 25 -9.53 3.12 3.63
N LEU A 26 -9.71 4.38 4.03
CA LEU A 26 -9.15 5.52 3.30
C LEU A 26 -7.61 5.52 3.37
N ARG A 27 -7.02 5.27 4.54
CA ARG A 27 -5.58 5.13 4.72
C ARG A 27 -5.00 4.01 3.85
N PHE A 28 -5.66 2.86 3.82
CA PHE A 28 -5.24 1.74 2.95
C PHE A 28 -5.20 2.15 1.48
N ARG A 29 -6.24 2.84 1.00
CA ARG A 29 -6.30 3.31 -0.40
C ARG A 29 -5.21 4.33 -0.71
N ALA A 30 -4.92 5.24 0.23
CA ALA A 30 -3.85 6.22 0.08
C ALA A 30 -2.47 5.55 -0.01
N VAL A 31 -2.15 4.64 0.90
CA VAL A 31 -0.86 3.91 0.87
C VAL A 31 -0.75 3.03 -0.36
N ARG A 32 -1.82 2.35 -0.77
CA ARG A 32 -1.83 1.59 -2.04
C ARG A 32 -1.51 2.49 -3.24
N PHE A 33 -2.05 3.71 -3.28
CA PHE A 33 -1.76 4.66 -4.36
C PHE A 33 -0.30 5.14 -4.33
N GLN A 34 0.26 5.42 -3.15
CA GLN A 34 1.66 5.79 -3.00
C GLN A 34 2.60 4.67 -3.48
N ILE A 35 2.34 3.42 -3.07
CA ILE A 35 3.09 2.25 -3.53
C ILE A 35 3.03 2.12 -5.06
N ILE A 36 1.85 2.29 -5.66
CA ILE A 36 1.70 2.25 -7.12
C ILE A 36 2.58 3.32 -7.77
N SER A 37 2.50 4.55 -7.28
CA SER A 37 3.30 5.66 -7.81
C SER A 37 4.79 5.34 -7.73
N ASP A 38 5.29 4.90 -6.58
CA ASP A 38 6.70 4.59 -6.40
C ASP A 38 7.17 3.44 -7.28
N LEU A 39 6.35 2.40 -7.50
CA LEU A 39 6.67 1.30 -8.40
C LEU A 39 6.79 1.74 -9.86
N VAL A 40 5.92 2.64 -10.33
CA VAL A 40 6.00 3.22 -11.68
C VAL A 40 7.30 3.99 -11.87
N PHE A 41 7.62 4.88 -10.92
CA PHE A 41 8.85 5.65 -10.98
C PHE A 41 10.08 4.76 -10.90
N TYR A 42 10.03 3.71 -10.09
CA TYR A 42 11.12 2.75 -9.95
C TYR A 42 11.36 1.98 -11.27
N ALA A 43 10.29 1.49 -11.92
CA ALA A 43 10.38 0.85 -13.23
C ALA A 43 10.98 1.80 -14.29
N ASN A 44 10.53 3.06 -14.33
CA ASN A 44 11.06 4.06 -15.27
C ASN A 44 12.52 4.44 -14.99
N ALA A 45 12.91 4.56 -13.71
CA ALA A 45 14.28 4.89 -13.32
C ALA A 45 15.25 3.75 -13.60
N ILE A 46 14.77 2.51 -13.49
CA ILE A 46 15.52 1.31 -13.80
C ILE A 46 15.74 1.13 -15.32
N ASN A 47 14.75 1.49 -16.14
CA ASN A 47 14.82 1.36 -17.61
C ASN A 47 15.72 2.42 -18.29
N ALA A 48 16.10 3.47 -17.57
CA ALA A 48 16.99 4.51 -18.07
C ALA A 48 18.46 4.02 -18.00
N GLU A 49 18.93 3.39 -19.07
CA GLU A 49 20.35 3.05 -19.23
C GLU A 49 21.23 4.32 -19.11
N ASN A 50 22.20 4.29 -18.18
CA ASN A 50 23.08 5.37 -17.70
C ASN A 50 22.56 6.18 -16.48
N LEU A 51 22.53 5.54 -15.31
CA LEU A 51 22.26 6.23 -14.04
C LEU A 51 23.42 7.18 -13.67
N ASN A 52 23.18 8.48 -13.79
CA ASN A 52 24.00 9.52 -13.17
C ASN A 52 23.99 9.36 -11.63
N VAL A 53 24.99 9.90 -10.91
CA VAL A 53 25.15 9.76 -9.44
C VAL A 53 23.90 10.21 -8.67
N GLU A 54 23.19 11.22 -9.19
CA GLU A 54 21.93 11.70 -8.62
C GLU A 54 20.80 10.66 -8.72
N MET A 55 20.78 9.86 -9.77
CA MET A 55 19.81 8.80 -10.00
C MET A 55 20.04 7.62 -9.06
N GLN A 56 21.31 7.28 -8.77
CA GLN A 56 21.65 6.26 -7.75
C GLN A 56 21.19 6.67 -6.34
N LYS A 57 21.34 7.95 -5.98
CA LYS A 57 20.83 8.48 -4.72
C LYS A 57 19.30 8.40 -4.65
N ARG A 58 18.60 8.71 -5.75
CA ARG A 58 17.12 8.56 -5.83
C ARG A 58 16.68 7.11 -5.70
N VAL A 59 17.42 6.16 -6.28
CA VAL A 59 17.13 4.72 -6.12
C VAL A 59 17.23 4.30 -4.65
N GLU A 60 18.27 4.75 -3.93
CA GLU A 60 18.44 4.42 -2.51
C GLU A 60 17.36 5.08 -1.63
N GLU A 61 17.04 6.36 -1.85
CA GLU A 61 15.95 7.05 -1.16
C GLU A 61 14.60 6.33 -1.35
N ARG A 62 14.36 5.80 -2.55
CA ARG A 62 13.14 5.05 -2.87
C ARG A 62 13.14 3.64 -2.29
N ARG A 63 14.31 3.02 -2.12
CA ARG A 63 14.45 1.75 -1.39
C ARG A 63 14.00 1.89 0.05
N VAL A 64 14.42 2.98 0.71
CA VAL A 64 13.99 3.34 2.07
C VAL A 64 12.48 3.63 2.10
N ALA A 65 11.96 4.35 1.09
CA ALA A 65 10.52 4.61 0.96
C ALA A 65 9.71 3.31 0.80
N ASN A 66 10.13 2.38 -0.06
CA ASN A 66 9.48 1.08 -0.24
C ASN A 66 9.46 0.25 1.05
N ARG A 67 10.55 0.25 1.82
CA ARG A 67 10.58 -0.41 3.13
C ARG A 67 9.59 0.21 4.11
N ARG A 68 9.50 1.54 4.13
CA ARG A 68 8.53 2.28 4.95
C ARG A 68 7.10 1.97 4.52
N HIS A 69 6.80 2.04 3.23
CA HIS A 69 5.47 1.73 2.70
C HIS A 69 5.05 0.28 2.93
N SER A 70 6.00 -0.66 2.95
CA SER A 70 5.72 -2.04 3.34
C SER A 70 5.26 -2.15 4.79
N ALA A 71 5.95 -1.44 5.70
CA ALA A 71 5.59 -1.41 7.12
C ALA A 71 4.25 -0.70 7.34
N ASP A 72 4.01 0.42 6.67
CA ASP A 72 2.76 1.16 6.71
C ASP A 72 1.59 0.31 6.20
N LEU A 73 1.78 -0.40 5.07
CA LEU A 73 0.78 -1.29 4.49
C LEU A 73 0.47 -2.46 5.44
N ALA A 74 1.48 -3.03 6.11
CA ALA A 74 1.28 -4.07 7.11
C ALA A 74 0.49 -3.57 8.33
N GLY A 75 0.85 -2.40 8.86
CA GLY A 75 0.15 -1.78 9.99
C GLY A 75 -1.32 -1.50 9.66
N ILE A 76 -1.59 -0.86 8.53
CA ILE A 76 -2.96 -0.56 8.09
C ILE A 76 -3.73 -1.84 7.79
N TYR A 77 -3.09 -2.86 7.20
CA TYR A 77 -3.74 -4.13 6.96
C TYR A 77 -4.17 -4.79 8.27
N CYS A 78 -3.40 -4.70 9.36
CA CYS A 78 -3.84 -5.16 10.67
C CYS A 78 -5.10 -4.42 11.16
N GLU A 79 -5.16 -3.11 10.98
CA GLU A 79 -6.28 -2.24 11.39
C GLU A 79 -7.54 -2.36 10.50
N LEU A 80 -7.44 -2.95 9.31
CA LEU A 80 -8.58 -3.05 8.41
C LEU A 80 -9.70 -3.93 9.00
N PRO A 81 -10.97 -3.52 8.86
CA PRO A 81 -12.10 -4.35 9.24
C PRO A 81 -12.11 -5.69 8.51
N VAL A 82 -12.49 -6.77 9.21
CA VAL A 82 -12.49 -8.15 8.69
C VAL A 82 -13.33 -8.28 7.41
N TYR A 83 -14.51 -7.65 7.35
CA TYR A 83 -15.34 -7.68 6.14
C TYR A 83 -14.65 -7.04 4.94
N TYR A 84 -13.82 -6.02 5.17
CA TYR A 84 -13.08 -5.34 4.11
C TYR A 84 -11.91 -6.21 3.63
N LYS A 85 -11.19 -6.88 4.54
CA LYS A 85 -10.20 -7.90 4.18
C LYS A 85 -10.81 -8.99 3.30
N TYR A 86 -11.97 -9.50 3.70
CA TYR A 86 -12.71 -10.49 2.91
C TYR A 86 -13.12 -9.96 1.53
N TYR A 87 -13.58 -8.71 1.46
CA TYR A 87 -13.89 -8.04 0.19
C TYR A 87 -12.65 -7.93 -0.72
N LEU A 88 -11.48 -7.58 -0.17
CA LEU A 88 -10.23 -7.51 -0.93
C LEU A 88 -9.81 -8.90 -1.45
N SER A 89 -9.93 -9.93 -0.61
CA SER A 89 -9.64 -11.31 -0.99
C SER A 89 -10.57 -11.80 -2.10
N ARG A 90 -11.88 -11.51 -2.02
CA ARG A 90 -12.84 -11.81 -3.12
C ARG A 90 -12.54 -11.07 -4.41
N ARG A 91 -11.96 -9.88 -4.32
CA ARG A 91 -11.45 -9.16 -5.48
C ARG A 91 -10.15 -9.77 -6.01
N GLY A 92 -9.62 -10.84 -5.43
CA GLY A 92 -8.37 -11.48 -5.85
C GLY A 92 -7.12 -10.69 -5.48
N MET A 93 -7.21 -9.80 -4.49
CA MET A 93 -6.04 -9.12 -3.94
C MET A 93 -5.44 -9.93 -2.80
N ASP A 94 -4.12 -10.11 -2.84
CA ASP A 94 -3.33 -10.78 -1.80
C ASP A 94 -2.37 -9.77 -1.17
N ILE A 95 -2.89 -9.04 -0.18
CA ILE A 95 -2.15 -7.94 0.47
C ILE A 95 -0.98 -8.46 1.30
N GLU A 96 -1.14 -9.62 1.95
CA GLU A 96 -0.08 -10.23 2.76
C GLU A 96 1.11 -10.64 1.88
N ARG A 97 0.84 -11.22 0.71
CA ARG A 97 1.89 -11.53 -0.24
C ARG A 97 2.53 -10.27 -0.82
N ALA A 98 1.74 -9.25 -1.12
CA ALA A 98 2.27 -7.96 -1.59
C ALA A 98 3.25 -7.34 -0.57
N ILE A 99 2.92 -7.35 0.72
CA ILE A 99 3.79 -6.86 1.80
C ILE A 99 5.12 -7.63 1.81
N LYS A 100 5.07 -8.98 1.77
CA LYS A 100 6.28 -9.81 1.75
C LYS A 100 7.18 -9.50 0.55
N VAL A 101 6.59 -9.35 -0.63
CA VAL A 101 7.35 -9.04 -1.86
C VAL A 101 7.91 -7.62 -1.82
N LEU A 102 7.18 -6.63 -1.30
CA LEU A 102 7.67 -5.25 -1.13
C LEU A 102 8.86 -5.18 -0.15
N ILE A 103 8.81 -5.93 0.96
CA ILE A 103 9.96 -6.04 1.88
C ILE A 103 11.15 -6.69 1.16
N GLY A 104 10.92 -7.75 0.39
CA GLY A 104 11.97 -8.40 -0.41
C GLY A 104 12.60 -7.46 -1.44
N LEU A 105 11.78 -6.66 -2.12
CA LEU A 105 12.23 -5.65 -3.08
C LEU A 105 13.15 -4.62 -2.43
N SER A 106 12.84 -4.18 -1.20
CA SER A 106 13.68 -3.23 -0.48
C SER A 106 15.09 -3.76 -0.14
N ASN A 107 15.31 -5.08 -0.22
CA ASN A 107 16.61 -5.70 0.04
C ASN A 107 17.36 -6.11 -1.24
N THR A 108 16.72 -5.99 -2.41
CA THR A 108 17.27 -6.47 -3.68
C THR A 108 18.04 -5.35 -4.37
N LEU A 109 19.27 -5.64 -4.84
CA LEU A 109 20.14 -4.69 -5.57
C LEU A 109 20.19 -4.98 -7.08
N GLU A 110 19.65 -6.13 -7.50
CA GLU A 110 19.74 -6.62 -8.88
C GLU A 110 18.47 -6.32 -9.69
N PHE A 111 18.67 -5.93 -10.94
CA PHE A 111 17.65 -5.48 -11.90
C PHE A 111 16.59 -6.55 -12.21
N GLU A 112 17.04 -7.75 -12.55
CA GLU A 112 16.20 -8.89 -12.94
C GLU A 112 15.21 -9.33 -11.86
N PRO A 113 15.65 -9.55 -10.60
CA PRO A 113 14.73 -9.89 -9.51
C PRO A 113 13.84 -8.71 -9.11
N ALA A 114 14.27 -7.46 -9.31
CA ALA A 114 13.44 -6.28 -9.04
C ALA A 114 12.21 -6.19 -9.96
N ASN A 115 12.38 -6.37 -11.28
CA ASN A 115 11.25 -6.35 -12.22
C ASN A 115 10.25 -7.49 -11.94
N LYS A 116 10.74 -8.70 -11.66
CA LYS A 116 9.89 -9.83 -11.26
C LYS A 116 9.11 -9.55 -9.98
N ALA A 117 9.73 -8.85 -9.02
CA ALA A 117 9.06 -8.43 -7.79
C ALA A 117 7.98 -7.38 -8.05
N ILE A 118 8.24 -6.38 -8.90
CA ILE A 118 7.25 -5.36 -9.29
C ILE A 118 6.03 -6.02 -9.95
N ASP A 119 6.25 -6.94 -10.89
CA ASP A 119 5.16 -7.69 -11.54
C ASP A 119 4.33 -8.50 -10.54
N ASN A 120 4.99 -9.15 -9.59
CA ASN A 120 4.30 -9.88 -8.53
C ASN A 120 3.48 -8.95 -7.63
N ILE A 121 3.99 -7.77 -7.29
CA ILE A 121 3.26 -6.76 -6.52
C ILE A 121 2.05 -6.24 -7.32
N ASN A 122 2.23 -5.97 -8.60
CA ASN A 122 1.15 -5.53 -9.49
C ASN A 122 0.03 -6.57 -9.57
N ARG A 123 0.38 -7.86 -9.68
CA ARG A 123 -0.61 -8.96 -9.63
C ARG A 123 -1.31 -9.04 -8.27
N CYS A 124 -0.57 -9.01 -7.16
CA CYS A 124 -1.12 -9.14 -5.81
C CYS A 124 -2.03 -7.97 -5.43
N LEU A 125 -1.71 -6.75 -5.86
CA LEU A 125 -2.49 -5.54 -5.58
C LEU A 125 -3.51 -5.23 -6.70
N ARG A 126 -3.61 -6.08 -7.73
CA ARG A 126 -4.40 -5.85 -8.95
C ARG A 126 -4.24 -4.43 -9.50
N ILE A 127 -2.99 -4.03 -9.65
CA ILE A 127 -2.60 -2.80 -10.33
C ILE A 127 -2.58 -3.16 -11.82
N LYS A 128 -3.23 -2.38 -12.68
CA LYS A 128 -3.09 -2.60 -14.12
C LYS A 128 -1.61 -2.40 -14.48
N PRO A 129 -0.98 -3.31 -15.23
CA PRO A 129 0.34 -3.04 -15.79
C PRO A 129 0.22 -1.76 -16.65
N PHE A 130 1.23 -0.92 -16.55
CA PHE A 130 1.28 0.35 -17.27
C PHE A 130 1.69 0.04 -18.71
N ASP A 131 0.82 0.37 -19.66
CA ASP A 131 1.13 0.50 -21.09
C ASP A 131 1.76 1.88 -21.36
#